data_AF-A0A9E4TVV2-F1
#
_entry.id   AF-A0A9E4TVV2-F1
#
_cell.length_a   1.000
_cell.length_b   1.000
_cell.length_c   1.000
_cell.angle_alpha   90.00
_cell.angle_beta   90.00
_cell.angle_gamma   90.00
#
_symmetry.space_group_name_H-M   'P 1'
#
loop_
_entity.id
_entity.type
_entity.pdbx_description
1 polymer ?
#
loop_
_entity_poly.entity_id
_entity_poly.type
_entity_poly.pdbx_seq_one_letter_code
_entity_poly.pdbx_strand_id
1 'polypeptide(L)'
;VYVADASRAVAVASNLLSDELRAPYMDQLRKEYQQVRERRAAANESRNLIPLTQARQNPTPIPWQEYQPTTPNIFKGDYQPSEGCRVIRLVESEQYPASMVLLEDIPIAELIDYIDWTFFFHAWQLKGRYPQILDDEVKGEEAGKLFADAQQMLKEIVDEKWLRASALVGLFPANADGDDFNLYRDDQRSEPLARLHNLRKQGRQPNGKYNECLADFVAPEESGVKDYLGAFACTAGIGIDAKLEAFDKEHDDYRGIMLKALADRLAEALAEWLHQRVRQDFWGYAPDESLSNNQLIAEEYAGIRPAMGYPASPDHTEKDLLWSLLSAEEHTGIWLTESMAMVPTASVSGLYIGHPQSRYFAVGKLNRDQVEDYAARKKVPLDEMERWLAPNLAYTPAES
;
A
#
# COMPACT_ATOMS: atom_id res chain seq x y z
N VAL A 1 22.96 -2.80 17.27
CA VAL A 1 23.13 -4.19 16.77
C VAL A 1 21.86 -4.55 16.03
N TYR A 2 21.93 -4.82 14.74
CA TYR A 2 20.79 -5.33 13.97
C TYR A 2 20.54 -6.81 14.33
N VAL A 3 19.28 -7.16 14.59
CA VAL A 3 18.83 -8.52 14.87
C VAL A 3 17.64 -8.81 13.95
N ALA A 4 17.69 -9.93 13.23
CA ALA A 4 16.72 -10.23 12.18
C ALA A 4 15.36 -10.72 12.71
N ASP A 5 15.33 -11.36 13.88
CA ASP A 5 14.12 -11.93 14.47
C ASP A 5 14.29 -12.12 16.00
N ALA A 6 13.17 -12.33 16.70
CA ALA A 6 13.13 -12.45 18.16
C ALA A 6 13.93 -13.66 18.69
N SER A 7 14.01 -14.77 17.96
CA SER A 7 14.76 -15.96 18.40
C SER A 7 16.25 -15.68 18.53
N ARG A 8 16.78 -14.82 17.65
CA ARG A 8 18.18 -14.38 17.69
C ARG A 8 18.44 -13.32 18.74
N ALA A 9 17.42 -12.55 19.13
CA ALA A 9 17.57 -11.46 20.10
C ALA A 9 18.07 -11.95 21.47
N VAL A 10 17.64 -13.14 21.90
CA VAL A 10 18.06 -13.74 23.17
C VAL A 10 19.57 -13.99 23.20
N ALA A 11 20.10 -14.63 22.15
CA ALA A 11 21.54 -14.91 22.06
C ALA A 11 22.36 -13.62 21.97
N VAL A 12 21.88 -12.63 21.20
CA VAL A 12 22.53 -11.32 21.10
C VAL A 12 22.55 -10.60 22.44
N ALA A 13 21.42 -10.55 23.16
CA ALA A 13 21.33 -9.94 24.47
C ALA A 13 22.25 -10.64 25.49
N SER A 14 22.26 -11.99 25.48
CA SER A 14 23.15 -12.78 26.34
C SER A 14 24.62 -12.45 26.10
N ASN A 15 25.06 -12.39 24.83
CA ASN A 15 26.43 -12.01 24.49
C ASN A 15 26.78 -10.58 24.92
N LEU A 16 25.83 -9.63 24.82
CA LEU A 16 26.05 -8.24 25.17
C LEU A 16 26.06 -7.98 26.69
N LEU A 17 25.36 -8.81 27.47
CA LEU A 17 25.29 -8.71 28.92
C LEU A 17 26.42 -9.48 29.64
N SER A 18 27.07 -10.41 28.95
CA SER A 18 28.19 -11.19 29.50
C SER A 18 29.46 -10.35 29.59
N ASP A 19 30.07 -10.29 30.78
CA ASP A 19 31.37 -9.63 31.00
C ASP A 19 32.51 -10.24 30.15
N GLU A 20 32.42 -11.55 29.87
CA GLU A 20 33.43 -12.28 29.10
C GLU A 20 33.18 -12.19 27.58
N LEU A 21 31.93 -12.30 27.13
CA LEU A 21 31.59 -12.39 25.70
C LEU A 21 31.38 -11.03 25.04
N ARG A 22 31.06 -9.98 25.80
CA ARG A 22 30.70 -8.67 25.24
C ARG A 22 31.80 -8.07 24.39
N ALA A 23 33.03 -8.01 24.92
CA ALA A 23 34.16 -7.42 24.21
C ALA A 23 34.47 -8.14 22.87
N PRO A 24 34.69 -9.48 22.84
CA PRO A 24 34.95 -10.18 21.59
C PRO A 24 33.76 -10.13 20.62
N TYR A 25 32.52 -10.19 21.11
CA TYR A 25 31.33 -10.08 20.27
C TYR A 25 31.22 -8.71 19.58
N MET A 26 31.43 -7.62 20.33
CA MET A 26 31.41 -6.26 19.78
C MET A 26 32.51 -6.02 18.74
N ASP A 27 33.71 -6.57 18.96
CA ASP A 27 34.81 -6.45 18.02
C ASP A 27 34.55 -7.22 16.73
N GLN A 28 33.98 -8.42 16.83
CA GLN A 28 33.54 -9.18 15.65
C GLN A 28 32.46 -8.43 14.88
N LEU A 29 31.44 -7.91 15.57
CA LEU A 29 30.35 -7.17 14.93
C LEU A 29 30.83 -5.89 14.23
N ARG A 30 31.78 -5.15 14.84
CA ARG A 30 32.40 -3.98 14.21
C ARG A 30 33.13 -4.35 12.92
N LYS A 31 33.85 -5.46 12.90
CA LYS A 31 34.53 -5.97 11.69
C LYS A 31 33.52 -6.35 10.61
N GLU A 32 32.46 -7.06 10.97
CA GLU A 32 31.38 -7.42 10.03
C GLU A 32 30.71 -6.19 9.45
N TYR A 33 30.36 -5.20 10.29
CA TYR A 33 29.76 -3.95 9.82
C TYR A 33 30.72 -3.13 8.96
N GLN A 34 32.01 -3.14 9.27
CA GLN A 34 33.03 -2.51 8.42
C GLN A 34 33.08 -3.16 7.03
N GLN A 35 33.12 -4.49 6.95
CA GLN A 35 33.09 -5.22 5.67
C GLN A 35 31.81 -4.95 4.87
N VAL A 36 30.65 -4.90 5.55
CA VAL A 36 29.38 -4.55 4.89
C VAL A 36 29.42 -3.11 4.34
N ARG A 37 29.97 -2.16 5.10
CA ARG A 37 30.13 -0.76 4.64
C ARG A 37 31.06 -0.66 3.44
N GLU A 38 32.22 -1.30 3.48
CA GLU A 38 33.18 -1.31 2.36
C GLU A 38 32.57 -1.94 1.11
N ARG A 39 31.88 -3.08 1.25
CA ARG A 39 31.19 -3.74 0.13
C ARG A 39 30.10 -2.86 -0.47
N ARG A 40 29.32 -2.16 0.35
CA ARG A 40 28.27 -1.24 -0.13
C ARG A 40 28.87 0.01 -0.77
N ALA A 41 29.90 0.61 -0.19
CA ALA A 41 30.58 1.76 -0.77
C ALA A 41 31.26 1.44 -2.11
N ALA A 42 31.78 0.22 -2.27
CA ALA A 42 32.32 -0.25 -3.54
C ALA A 42 31.24 -0.57 -4.59
N ALA A 43 29.98 -0.75 -4.18
CA ALA A 43 28.87 -0.97 -5.10
C ALA A 43 28.50 0.37 -5.76
N ASN A 44 28.90 0.53 -7.03
CA ASN A 44 28.45 1.67 -7.83
C ASN A 44 27.02 1.42 -8.32
N GLU A 45 26.04 1.63 -7.44
CA GLU A 45 24.61 1.41 -7.71
C GLU A 45 24.11 2.29 -8.87
N SER A 46 24.71 3.46 -9.10
CA SER A 46 24.37 4.34 -10.21
C SER A 46 24.93 3.90 -11.57
N ARG A 47 25.92 2.99 -11.62
CA ARG A 47 26.59 2.56 -12.87
C ARG A 47 25.63 2.03 -13.93
N ASN A 48 24.53 1.41 -13.49
CA ASN A 48 23.53 0.81 -14.37
C ASN A 48 22.28 1.68 -14.56
N LEU A 49 22.27 2.89 -14.02
CA LEU A 49 21.18 3.84 -14.19
C LEU A 49 21.39 4.71 -15.44
N ILE A 50 20.30 5.25 -15.96
CA ILE A 50 20.26 6.20 -17.07
C ILE A 50 19.73 7.56 -16.60
N PRO A 51 20.03 8.67 -17.30
CA PRO A 51 19.43 9.96 -17.02
C PRO A 51 17.90 9.88 -17.04
N LEU A 52 17.22 10.66 -16.18
CA LEU A 52 15.76 10.72 -16.12
C LEU A 52 15.14 11.04 -17.49
N THR A 53 15.75 11.96 -18.23
CA THR A 53 15.31 12.33 -19.58
C THR A 53 15.31 11.14 -20.55
N GLN A 54 16.28 10.23 -20.42
CA GLN A 54 16.33 8.99 -21.20
C GLN A 54 15.31 7.98 -20.70
N ALA A 55 15.10 7.86 -19.38
CA ALA A 55 14.10 6.97 -18.81
C ALA A 55 12.67 7.35 -19.27
N ARG A 56 12.35 8.64 -19.31
CA ARG A 56 11.06 9.17 -19.81
C ARG A 56 10.82 8.89 -21.30
N GLN A 57 11.86 8.59 -22.08
CA GLN A 57 11.75 8.20 -23.50
C GLN A 57 11.42 6.70 -23.69
N ASN A 58 11.40 5.90 -22.62
CA ASN A 58 11.08 4.48 -22.66
C ASN A 58 9.91 4.12 -21.69
N PRO A 59 8.75 4.81 -21.79
CA PRO A 59 7.59 4.50 -20.96
C PRO A 59 6.94 3.19 -21.38
N THR A 60 6.00 2.67 -20.58
CA THR A 60 5.15 1.57 -21.03
C THR A 60 4.31 2.00 -22.24
N PRO A 61 4.39 1.32 -23.40
CA PRO A 61 3.70 1.76 -24.60
C PRO A 61 2.24 1.27 -24.59
N ILE A 62 1.32 2.17 -24.26
CA ILE A 62 -0.12 1.91 -24.29
C ILE A 62 -0.73 2.62 -25.51
N PRO A 63 -1.44 1.91 -26.40
CA PRO A 63 -2.10 2.52 -27.56
C PRO A 63 -3.40 3.22 -27.12
N TRP A 64 -3.29 4.39 -26.50
CA TRP A 64 -4.42 5.11 -25.90
C TRP A 64 -5.58 5.38 -26.86
N GLN A 65 -5.33 5.58 -28.16
CA GLN A 65 -6.40 5.78 -29.16
C GLN A 65 -7.24 4.53 -29.43
N GLU A 66 -6.75 3.35 -29.04
CA GLU A 66 -7.46 2.06 -29.17
C GLU A 66 -8.10 1.63 -27.86
N TYR A 67 -7.91 2.40 -26.78
CA TYR A 67 -8.43 2.10 -25.45
C TYR A 67 -9.43 3.16 -25.03
N GLN A 68 -10.60 2.72 -24.58
CA GLN A 68 -11.62 3.60 -23.99
C GLN A 68 -11.71 3.30 -22.49
N PRO A 69 -11.17 4.17 -21.61
CA PRO A 69 -11.32 4.01 -20.18
C PRO A 69 -12.80 3.97 -19.77
N THR A 70 -13.13 3.07 -18.85
CA THR A 70 -14.49 3.00 -18.29
C THR A 70 -14.73 4.18 -17.36
N THR A 71 -15.76 4.98 -17.65
CA THR A 71 -16.24 6.03 -16.75
C THR A 71 -16.79 5.42 -15.46
N PRO A 72 -16.33 5.86 -14.28
CA PRO A 72 -16.84 5.39 -13.00
C PRO A 72 -18.36 5.45 -12.89
N ASN A 73 -18.97 4.33 -12.50
CA ASN A 73 -20.42 4.27 -12.25
C ASN A 73 -20.88 5.30 -11.23
N ILE A 74 -20.11 5.53 -10.16
CA ILE A 74 -20.52 6.48 -9.13
C ILE A 74 -20.73 7.86 -9.72
N PHE A 75 -20.05 8.28 -10.79
CA PHE A 75 -20.24 9.62 -11.36
C PHE A 75 -21.62 9.85 -11.98
N LYS A 76 -22.36 8.78 -12.28
CA LYS A 76 -23.70 8.86 -12.86
C LYS A 76 -24.68 9.43 -11.84
N GLY A 77 -25.53 10.37 -12.25
CA GLY A 77 -26.50 11.03 -11.38
C GLY A 77 -27.60 10.10 -10.85
N ASP A 78 -27.84 8.99 -11.54
CA ASP A 78 -28.81 7.95 -11.17
C ASP A 78 -28.20 6.79 -10.39
N TYR A 79 -26.89 6.82 -10.10
CA TYR A 79 -26.21 5.79 -9.32
C TYR A 79 -26.86 5.61 -7.94
N GLN A 80 -27.29 4.38 -7.65
CA GLN A 80 -27.86 4.00 -6.37
C GLN A 80 -26.81 3.23 -5.56
N PRO A 81 -26.22 3.82 -4.52
CA PRO A 81 -25.30 3.09 -3.65
C PRO A 81 -26.01 1.95 -2.94
N SER A 82 -25.30 0.85 -2.67
CA SER A 82 -25.81 -0.19 -1.80
C SER A 82 -26.05 0.33 -0.37
N GLU A 83 -26.83 -0.42 0.42
CA GLU A 83 -27.04 -0.10 1.83
C GLU A 83 -25.71 0.09 2.57
N GLY A 84 -25.68 1.03 3.52
CA GLY A 84 -24.47 1.39 4.28
C GLY A 84 -23.45 2.26 3.52
N CYS A 85 -23.69 2.57 2.25
CA CYS A 85 -22.81 3.43 1.45
C CYS A 85 -23.38 4.85 1.31
N ARG A 86 -22.56 5.87 1.59
CA ARG A 86 -22.89 7.28 1.38
C ARG A 86 -22.04 7.86 0.26
N VAL A 87 -22.68 8.33 -0.80
CA VAL A 87 -22.00 9.02 -1.91
C VAL A 87 -21.84 10.50 -1.59
N ILE A 88 -20.63 11.03 -1.81
CA ILE A 88 -20.28 12.43 -1.62
C ILE A 88 -19.81 12.97 -2.97
N ARG A 89 -20.48 14.01 -3.49
CA ARG A 89 -20.06 14.73 -4.70
C ARG A 89 -19.13 15.88 -4.30
N LEU A 90 -17.96 15.98 -4.91
CA LEU A 90 -17.02 17.06 -4.60
C LEU A 90 -17.39 18.40 -5.25
N VAL A 91 -18.22 18.36 -6.28
CA VAL A 91 -18.79 19.52 -6.95
C VAL A 91 -20.21 19.23 -7.41
N GLU A 92 -21.02 20.29 -7.47
CA GLU A 92 -22.27 20.28 -8.22
C GLU A 92 -21.95 20.41 -9.72
N SER A 93 -21.92 19.28 -10.42
CA SER A 93 -21.70 19.23 -11.87
C SER A 93 -22.58 18.15 -12.48
N GLU A 94 -23.19 18.47 -13.61
CA GLU A 94 -23.94 17.49 -14.43
C GLU A 94 -22.99 16.61 -15.28
N GLN A 95 -21.68 16.88 -15.25
CA GLN A 95 -20.69 16.27 -16.13
C GLN A 95 -19.72 15.39 -15.34
N TYR A 96 -20.26 14.30 -14.80
CA TYR A 96 -19.51 13.24 -14.11
C TYR A 96 -18.53 13.80 -13.05
N PRO A 97 -19.06 14.32 -11.92
CA PRO A 97 -18.25 14.95 -10.88
C PRO A 97 -17.35 13.94 -10.18
N ALA A 98 -16.15 14.37 -9.81
CA ALA A 98 -15.32 13.65 -8.84
C ALA A 98 -16.13 13.36 -7.58
N SER A 99 -16.05 12.12 -7.12
CA SER A 99 -17.00 11.59 -6.14
C SER A 99 -16.34 10.59 -5.21
N MET A 100 -16.84 10.54 -3.98
CA MET A 100 -16.40 9.59 -2.97
C MET A 100 -17.56 8.71 -2.52
N VAL A 101 -17.23 7.53 -2.02
CA VAL A 101 -18.15 6.60 -1.34
C VAL A 101 -17.57 6.31 0.03
N LEU A 102 -18.31 6.72 1.07
CA LEU A 102 -18.03 6.37 2.45
C LEU A 102 -18.85 5.14 2.83
N LEU A 103 -18.19 4.14 3.40
CA LEU A 103 -18.78 2.93 3.94
C LEU A 103 -18.50 2.87 5.45
N GLU A 104 -19.55 2.99 6.25
CA GLU A 104 -19.48 2.98 7.71
C GLU A 104 -20.00 1.65 8.25
N ASP A 105 -19.44 1.20 9.37
CA ASP A 105 -19.86 -0.01 10.10
C ASP A 105 -19.93 -1.28 9.22
N ILE A 106 -18.91 -1.48 8.37
CA ILE A 106 -18.78 -2.68 7.53
C ILE A 106 -18.72 -3.91 8.44
N PRO A 107 -19.58 -4.93 8.24
CA PRO A 107 -19.59 -6.11 9.09
C PRO A 107 -18.27 -6.89 8.98
N ILE A 108 -17.58 -7.08 10.11
CA ILE A 108 -16.33 -7.86 10.16
C ILE A 108 -16.51 -9.27 9.59
N ALA A 109 -17.69 -9.87 9.76
CA ALA A 109 -18.03 -11.18 9.22
C ALA A 109 -17.88 -11.27 7.69
N GLU A 110 -18.16 -10.19 6.94
CA GLU A 110 -18.01 -10.16 5.48
C GLU A 110 -16.54 -10.20 5.03
N LEU A 111 -15.62 -9.79 5.91
CA LEU A 111 -14.20 -9.70 5.61
C LEU A 111 -13.47 -11.03 5.83
N ILE A 112 -14.01 -11.93 6.64
CA ILE A 112 -13.34 -13.19 7.03
C ILE A 112 -13.00 -14.04 5.80
N ASP A 113 -13.89 -14.07 4.80
CA ASP A 113 -13.72 -14.86 3.58
C ASP A 113 -12.65 -14.30 2.62
N TYR A 114 -12.16 -13.09 2.86
CA TYR A 114 -11.13 -12.41 2.08
C TYR A 114 -9.74 -12.49 2.73
N ILE A 115 -9.62 -13.11 3.90
CA ILE A 115 -8.33 -13.21 4.61
C ILE A 115 -7.36 -14.11 3.84
N ASP A 116 -6.16 -13.58 3.53
CA ASP A 116 -4.99 -14.40 3.22
C ASP A 116 -4.30 -14.85 4.53
N TRP A 117 -4.62 -16.08 4.92
CA TRP A 117 -4.09 -16.73 6.11
C TRP A 117 -2.59 -17.04 6.04
N THR A 118 -1.97 -17.02 4.86
CA THR A 118 -0.53 -17.29 4.70
C THR A 118 0.30 -16.34 5.57
N PHE A 119 -0.02 -15.05 5.52
CA PHE A 119 0.69 -14.02 6.26
C PHE A 119 0.34 -13.98 7.75
N PHE A 120 -0.83 -14.49 8.15
CA PHE A 120 -1.13 -14.72 9.56
C PHE A 120 -0.12 -15.70 10.18
N PHE A 121 0.12 -16.85 9.54
CA PHE A 121 1.12 -17.81 10.03
C PHE A 121 2.54 -17.23 10.00
N HIS A 122 2.88 -16.42 9.00
CA HIS A 122 4.20 -15.78 8.94
C HIS A 122 4.43 -14.80 10.09
N ALA A 123 3.40 -14.05 10.51
CA ALA A 123 3.46 -13.20 11.70
C ALA A 123 3.81 -13.99 12.97
N TRP A 124 3.33 -15.23 13.05
CA TRP A 124 3.64 -16.19 14.12
C TRP A 124 4.89 -17.05 13.87
N GLN A 125 5.75 -16.66 12.92
CA GLN A 125 6.98 -17.37 12.54
C GLN A 125 6.77 -18.80 11.99
N LEU A 126 5.54 -19.16 11.64
CA LEU A 126 5.20 -20.41 10.97
C LEU A 126 5.24 -20.19 9.45
N LYS A 127 6.43 -20.34 8.87
CA LYS A 127 6.61 -20.17 7.41
C LYS A 127 6.00 -21.35 6.65
N GLY A 128 5.00 -21.04 5.82
CA GLY A 128 4.31 -21.96 4.92
C GLY A 128 3.17 -21.24 4.21
N ARG A 129 2.57 -21.87 3.20
CA ARG A 129 1.39 -21.32 2.50
C ARG A 129 0.13 -21.94 3.08
N TYR A 130 -0.93 -21.16 3.28
CA TYR A 130 -2.24 -21.70 3.63
C TYR A 130 -2.99 -22.19 2.37
N PRO A 131 -3.72 -23.32 2.42
CA PRO A 131 -3.93 -24.22 3.56
C PRO A 131 -2.84 -25.27 3.76
N GLN A 132 -1.84 -25.38 2.87
CA GLN A 132 -0.85 -26.47 2.88
C GLN A 132 -0.05 -26.59 4.18
N ILE A 133 0.14 -25.47 4.90
CA ILE A 133 0.84 -25.46 6.19
C ILE A 133 0.14 -26.29 7.27
N LEU A 134 -1.18 -26.51 7.16
CA LEU A 134 -1.94 -27.33 8.11
C LEU A 134 -1.61 -28.81 7.99
N ASP A 135 -1.17 -29.25 6.81
CA ASP A 135 -0.76 -30.63 6.52
C ASP A 135 0.77 -30.83 6.62
N ASP A 136 1.53 -29.81 7.05
CA ASP A 136 2.98 -29.89 7.19
C ASP A 136 3.37 -30.88 8.31
N GLU A 137 4.29 -31.81 8.03
CA GLU A 137 4.68 -32.88 8.97
C GLU A 137 5.28 -32.37 10.29
N VAL A 138 5.86 -31.15 10.29
CA VAL A 138 6.55 -30.59 11.46
C VAL A 138 5.72 -29.47 12.10
N LYS A 139 5.05 -28.65 11.30
CA LYS A 139 4.34 -27.44 11.75
C LYS A 139 2.83 -27.61 11.81
N GLY A 140 2.26 -28.62 11.15
CA GLY A 140 0.82 -28.76 10.95
C GLY A 140 0.02 -28.81 12.25
N GLU A 141 0.52 -29.49 13.28
CA GLU A 141 -0.15 -29.56 14.58
C GLU A 141 -0.26 -28.18 15.24
N GLU A 142 0.85 -27.44 15.33
CA GLU A 142 0.86 -26.11 15.95
C GLU A 142 0.14 -25.07 15.08
N ALA A 143 0.27 -25.16 13.75
CA ALA A 143 -0.50 -24.33 12.82
C ALA A 143 -2.00 -24.58 12.97
N GLY A 144 -2.42 -25.84 13.14
CA GLY A 144 -3.82 -26.21 13.38
C GLY A 144 -4.37 -25.63 14.68
N LYS A 145 -3.61 -25.72 15.79
CA LYS A 145 -3.99 -25.11 17.08
C LYS A 145 -4.12 -23.59 16.97
N LEU A 146 -3.09 -22.93 16.43
CA LEU A 146 -3.08 -21.48 16.25
C LEU A 146 -4.24 -21.01 15.36
N PHE A 147 -4.54 -21.75 14.29
CA PHE A 147 -5.67 -21.46 13.42
C PHE A 147 -7.01 -21.62 14.14
N ALA A 148 -7.17 -22.67 14.94
CA ALA A 148 -8.39 -22.86 15.74
C ALA A 148 -8.61 -21.71 16.74
N ASP A 149 -7.56 -21.26 17.42
CA ASP A 149 -7.62 -20.12 18.32
C ASP A 149 -7.98 -18.82 17.59
N ALA A 150 -7.41 -18.61 16.40
CA ALA A 150 -7.72 -17.47 15.53
C ALA A 150 -9.19 -17.47 15.10
N GLN A 151 -9.72 -18.63 14.69
CA GLN A 151 -11.14 -18.78 14.30
C GLN A 151 -12.07 -18.51 15.50
N GLN A 152 -11.72 -19.02 16.68
CA GLN A 152 -12.48 -18.76 17.90
C GLN A 152 -12.46 -17.26 18.26
N MET A 153 -11.30 -16.59 18.17
CA MET A 153 -11.22 -15.16 18.43
C MET A 153 -11.98 -14.33 17.39
N LEU A 154 -11.95 -14.70 16.09
CA LEU A 154 -12.77 -14.05 15.07
C LEU A 154 -14.26 -14.14 15.39
N LYS A 155 -14.71 -15.30 15.89
CA LYS A 155 -16.09 -15.46 16.37
C LYS A 155 -16.40 -14.48 17.50
N GLU A 156 -15.51 -14.35 18.49
CA GLU A 156 -15.68 -13.40 19.59
C GLU A 156 -15.68 -11.94 19.10
N ILE A 157 -14.78 -11.57 18.19
CA ILE A 157 -14.73 -10.25 17.55
C ILE A 157 -16.07 -9.89 16.92
N VAL A 158 -16.68 -10.84 16.20
CA VAL A 158 -17.98 -10.65 15.51
C VAL A 158 -19.13 -10.61 16.51
N ASP A 159 -19.23 -11.62 17.38
CA ASP A 159 -20.36 -11.80 18.31
C ASP A 159 -20.42 -10.66 19.35
N GLU A 160 -19.27 -10.20 19.82
CA GLU A 160 -19.16 -9.12 20.82
C GLU A 160 -18.84 -7.75 20.21
N LYS A 161 -18.68 -7.65 18.88
CA LYS A 161 -18.41 -6.40 18.16
C LYS A 161 -17.18 -5.63 18.68
N TRP A 162 -16.07 -6.33 18.90
CA TRP A 162 -14.84 -5.71 19.41
C TRP A 162 -14.24 -4.70 18.43
N LEU A 163 -14.37 -4.99 17.14
CA LEU A 163 -13.78 -4.19 16.06
C LEU A 163 -14.89 -3.68 15.13
N ARG A 164 -14.67 -2.50 14.58
CA ARG A 164 -15.47 -1.94 13.48
C ARG A 164 -14.58 -1.67 12.28
N ALA A 165 -15.17 -1.81 11.09
CA ALA A 165 -14.51 -1.49 9.84
C ALA A 165 -15.17 -0.27 9.17
N SER A 166 -14.33 0.58 8.57
CA SER A 166 -14.74 1.75 7.80
C SER A 166 -13.84 1.86 6.58
N ALA A 167 -14.41 2.32 5.47
CA ALA A 167 -13.69 2.53 4.23
C ALA A 167 -14.18 3.77 3.50
N LEU A 168 -13.24 4.46 2.87
CA LEU A 168 -13.51 5.58 1.98
C LEU A 168 -12.86 5.30 0.63
N VAL A 169 -13.62 5.46 -0.44
CA VAL A 169 -13.14 5.41 -1.82
C VAL A 169 -13.40 6.76 -2.46
N GLY A 170 -12.42 7.33 -3.15
CA GLY A 170 -12.59 8.45 -4.07
C GLY A 170 -12.28 8.02 -5.49
N LEU A 171 -13.11 8.41 -6.46
CA LEU A 171 -12.81 8.29 -7.89
C LEU A 171 -12.82 9.69 -8.52
N PHE A 172 -11.86 9.92 -9.41
CA PHE A 172 -11.58 11.24 -9.96
C PHE A 172 -11.35 11.17 -11.46
N PRO A 173 -11.90 12.09 -12.26
CA PRO A 173 -11.36 12.40 -13.58
C PRO A 173 -9.87 12.73 -13.45
N ALA A 174 -9.03 12.01 -14.19
CA ALA A 174 -7.58 12.18 -14.09
C ALA A 174 -6.89 11.96 -15.44
N ASN A 175 -5.74 12.60 -15.63
CA ASN A 175 -4.84 12.33 -16.74
C ASN A 175 -3.40 12.31 -16.22
N ALA A 176 -2.53 11.60 -16.94
CA ALA A 176 -1.10 11.69 -16.69
C ALA A 176 -0.52 12.97 -17.30
N ASP A 177 0.36 13.63 -16.56
CA ASP A 177 1.20 14.73 -17.03
C ASP A 177 2.67 14.43 -16.66
N GLY A 178 3.41 13.93 -17.65
CA GLY A 178 4.74 13.38 -17.45
C GLY A 178 4.71 12.16 -16.54
N ASP A 179 5.30 12.29 -15.34
CA ASP A 179 5.35 11.22 -14.34
C ASP A 179 4.27 11.38 -13.24
N ASP A 180 3.40 12.38 -13.33
CA ASP A 180 2.39 12.68 -12.31
C ASP A 180 0.97 12.39 -12.80
N PHE A 181 0.04 12.32 -11.85
CA PHE A 181 -1.39 12.36 -12.12
C PHE A 181 -1.93 13.75 -11.84
N ASN A 182 -2.61 14.37 -12.79
CA ASN A 182 -3.47 15.52 -12.57
C ASN A 182 -4.91 15.03 -12.37
N LEU A 183 -5.53 15.42 -11.26
CA LEU A 183 -6.91 15.09 -10.91
C LEU A 183 -7.76 16.34 -11.09
N TYR A 184 -9.01 16.18 -11.53
CA TYR A 184 -9.92 17.29 -11.78
C TYR A 184 -11.21 17.14 -11.00
N ARG A 185 -11.93 18.25 -10.82
CA ARG A 185 -13.20 18.28 -10.09
C ARG A 185 -14.33 17.58 -10.82
N ASP A 186 -14.30 17.58 -12.15
CA ASP A 186 -15.27 16.91 -13.01
C ASP A 186 -14.67 16.60 -14.39
N ASP A 187 -15.49 16.02 -15.25
CA ASP A 187 -15.02 15.50 -16.54
C ASP A 187 -14.84 16.59 -17.62
N GLN A 188 -15.03 17.88 -17.28
CA GLN A 188 -14.57 19.01 -18.11
C GLN A 188 -13.07 19.23 -18.03
N ARG A 189 -12.45 18.83 -16.91
CA ARG A 189 -10.99 18.90 -16.71
C ARG A 189 -10.43 20.32 -16.85
N SER A 190 -11.25 21.32 -16.54
CA SER A 190 -10.89 22.74 -16.56
C SER A 190 -10.36 23.23 -15.21
N GLU A 191 -10.87 22.65 -14.11
CA GLU A 191 -10.44 22.99 -12.75
C GLU A 191 -9.64 21.83 -12.13
N PRO A 192 -8.34 22.04 -11.84
CA PRO A 192 -7.52 21.04 -11.16
C PRO A 192 -7.99 20.87 -9.70
N LEU A 193 -8.03 19.63 -9.25
CA LEU A 193 -8.35 19.24 -7.88
C LEU A 193 -7.09 18.95 -7.07
N ALA A 194 -6.22 18.10 -7.60
CA ALA A 194 -4.97 17.71 -6.95
C ALA A 194 -3.97 17.22 -7.99
N ARG A 195 -2.69 17.12 -7.59
CA ARG A 195 -1.64 16.48 -8.37
C ARG A 195 -0.93 15.47 -7.48
N LEU A 196 -0.86 14.22 -7.92
CA LEU A 196 -0.17 13.14 -7.21
C LEU A 196 1.11 12.79 -7.96
N HIS A 197 2.18 12.54 -7.22
CA HIS A 197 3.53 12.49 -7.77
C HIS A 197 4.11 11.09 -7.77
N ASN A 198 4.59 10.63 -8.93
CA ASN A 198 5.21 9.32 -9.05
C ASN A 198 6.69 9.40 -9.44
N LEU A 199 7.35 8.26 -9.25
CA LEU A 199 8.73 8.01 -9.61
C LEU A 199 8.79 7.00 -10.74
N ARG A 200 9.85 7.10 -11.54
CA ARG A 200 10.14 6.28 -12.71
C ARG A 200 11.37 5.42 -12.48
N LYS A 201 11.32 4.17 -12.91
CA LYS A 201 12.50 3.28 -12.94
C LYS A 201 13.63 3.94 -13.73
N GLN A 202 14.82 4.04 -13.15
CA GLN A 202 16.00 4.62 -13.83
C GLN A 202 17.05 3.59 -14.27
N GLY A 203 16.86 2.31 -13.98
CA GLY A 203 17.78 1.27 -14.49
C GLY A 203 17.70 1.10 -16.00
N ARG A 204 18.83 0.79 -16.65
CA ARG A 204 18.85 0.33 -18.05
C ARG A 204 17.95 -0.89 -18.21
N GLN A 205 17.00 -0.82 -19.13
CA GLN A 205 16.06 -1.90 -19.39
C GLN A 205 16.54 -2.73 -20.59
N PRO A 206 16.40 -4.07 -20.54
CA PRO A 206 16.57 -4.90 -21.73
C PRO A 206 15.46 -4.63 -22.74
N ASN A 207 15.67 -5.03 -24.00
CA ASN A 207 14.66 -4.89 -25.05
C ASN A 207 13.33 -5.52 -24.63
N GLY A 208 12.23 -4.80 -24.86
CA GLY A 208 10.88 -5.22 -24.46
C GLY A 208 10.55 -5.01 -22.97
N LYS A 209 11.43 -4.34 -22.22
CA LYS A 209 11.15 -3.84 -20.87
C LYS A 209 11.25 -2.32 -20.83
N TYR A 210 10.45 -1.74 -19.94
CA TYR A 210 10.21 -0.30 -19.92
C TYR A 210 10.67 0.31 -18.60
N ASN A 211 10.99 1.59 -18.66
CA ASN A 211 11.29 2.42 -17.50
C ASN A 211 9.96 2.83 -16.89
N GLU A 212 9.28 1.86 -16.27
CA GLU A 212 7.90 2.00 -15.78
C GLU A 212 7.76 3.12 -14.74
N CYS A 213 6.66 3.84 -14.86
CA CYS A 213 6.10 4.77 -13.89
C CYS A 213 4.61 4.43 -13.72
N LEU A 214 4.02 4.63 -12.54
CA LEU A 214 2.59 4.41 -12.34
C LEU A 214 1.74 5.31 -13.26
N ALA A 215 2.23 6.52 -13.56
CA ALA A 215 1.62 7.45 -14.50
C ALA A 215 1.48 6.89 -15.92
N ASP A 216 2.30 5.91 -16.31
CA ASP A 216 2.20 5.30 -17.65
C ASP A 216 0.87 4.56 -17.86
N PHE A 217 0.14 4.23 -16.79
CA PHE A 217 -1.11 3.45 -16.82
C PHE A 217 -2.39 4.30 -16.72
N VAL A 218 -2.27 5.63 -16.83
CA VAL A 218 -3.40 6.56 -16.94
C VAL A 218 -3.20 7.40 -18.19
N ALA A 219 -4.25 7.65 -18.96
CA ALA A 219 -4.13 8.31 -20.25
C ALA A 219 -3.45 9.68 -20.11
N PRO A 220 -2.40 9.98 -20.90
CA PRO A 220 -1.74 11.26 -20.82
C PRO A 220 -2.64 12.36 -21.40
N GLU A 221 -2.54 13.59 -20.87
CA GLU A 221 -3.35 14.73 -21.31
C GLU A 221 -3.30 14.94 -22.82
N GLU A 222 -2.11 14.80 -23.41
CA GLU A 222 -1.85 14.96 -24.85
C GLU A 222 -2.57 13.93 -25.74
N SER A 223 -3.02 12.80 -25.18
CA SER A 223 -3.79 11.80 -25.93
C SER A 223 -5.22 12.27 -26.22
N GLY A 224 -5.74 13.25 -25.45
CA GLY A 224 -7.14 13.65 -25.50
C GLY A 224 -8.13 12.60 -24.98
N VAL A 225 -7.64 11.45 -24.48
CA VAL A 225 -8.45 10.40 -23.90
C VAL A 225 -8.76 10.75 -22.44
N LYS A 226 -10.05 10.68 -22.10
CA LYS A 226 -10.52 10.89 -20.73
C LYS A 226 -10.33 9.61 -19.92
N ASP A 227 -9.52 9.71 -18.86
CA ASP A 227 -9.24 8.61 -17.96
C ASP A 227 -9.52 8.99 -16.50
N TYR A 228 -9.34 8.06 -15.58
CA TYR A 228 -9.76 8.16 -14.20
C TYR A 228 -8.73 7.53 -13.27
N LEU A 229 -8.69 8.03 -12.05
CA LEU A 229 -7.86 7.50 -10.97
C LEU A 229 -8.74 7.32 -9.73
N GLY A 230 -8.51 6.25 -8.99
CA GLY A 230 -9.12 6.06 -7.68
C GLY A 230 -8.12 6.21 -6.54
N ALA A 231 -8.66 6.40 -5.35
CA ALA A 231 -7.94 6.49 -4.09
C ALA A 231 -8.77 5.87 -2.98
N PHE A 232 -8.12 5.34 -1.94
CA PHE A 232 -8.82 4.81 -0.79
C PHE A 232 -8.04 4.93 0.52
N ALA A 233 -8.79 4.92 1.61
CA ALA A 233 -8.30 4.65 2.96
C ALA A 233 -9.33 3.77 3.68
N CYS A 234 -8.89 2.71 4.33
CA CYS A 234 -9.76 1.81 5.06
C CYS A 234 -9.09 1.26 6.31
N THR A 235 -9.89 0.93 7.33
CA THR A 235 -9.42 0.35 8.57
C THR A 235 -10.40 -0.70 9.07
N ALA A 236 -9.88 -1.77 9.65
CA ALA A 236 -10.66 -2.76 10.40
C ALA A 236 -10.28 -2.78 11.90
N GLY A 237 -9.52 -1.75 12.35
CA GLY A 237 -8.96 -1.67 13.70
C GLY A 237 -9.72 -0.76 14.66
N ILE A 238 -10.87 -0.21 14.29
CA ILE A 238 -11.58 0.76 15.13
C ILE A 238 -12.09 0.04 16.39
N GLY A 239 -11.66 0.53 17.57
CA GLY A 239 -12.03 -0.04 18.88
C GLY A 239 -11.01 -1.01 19.48
N ILE A 240 -9.94 -1.33 18.75
CA ILE A 240 -8.94 -2.33 19.18
C ILE A 240 -8.29 -2.03 20.54
N ASP A 241 -8.00 -0.75 20.82
CA ASP A 241 -7.25 -0.34 22.00
C ASP A 241 -7.93 -0.76 23.31
N ALA A 242 -9.26 -0.66 23.38
CA ALA A 242 -10.02 -1.02 24.57
C ALA A 242 -9.86 -2.52 24.92
N LYS A 243 -9.82 -3.38 23.90
CA LYS A 243 -9.66 -4.82 24.10
C LYS A 243 -8.22 -5.21 24.38
N LEU A 244 -7.25 -4.54 23.76
CA LEU A 244 -5.83 -4.72 24.06
C LEU A 244 -5.50 -4.32 25.51
N GLU A 245 -6.07 -3.21 26.01
CA GLU A 245 -5.91 -2.80 27.41
C GLU A 245 -6.52 -3.81 28.38
N ALA A 246 -7.65 -4.44 28.02
CA ALA A 246 -8.23 -5.51 28.82
C ALA A 246 -7.32 -6.74 28.90
N PHE A 247 -6.75 -7.19 27.76
CA PHE A 247 -5.80 -8.32 27.76
C PHE A 247 -4.51 -7.99 28.52
N ASP A 248 -3.99 -6.77 28.41
CA ASP A 248 -2.80 -6.34 29.15
C ASP A 248 -3.02 -6.38 30.69
N LYS A 249 -4.19 -5.94 31.17
CA LYS A 249 -4.58 -6.04 32.59
C LYS A 249 -4.69 -7.47 33.10
N GLU A 250 -5.01 -8.40 32.21
CA GLU A 250 -5.08 -9.84 32.50
C GLU A 250 -3.73 -10.55 32.30
N HIS A 251 -2.70 -9.83 31.84
CA HIS A 251 -1.39 -10.37 31.44
C HIS A 251 -1.50 -11.44 30.34
N ASP A 252 -2.48 -11.30 29.44
CA ASP A 252 -2.72 -12.20 28.31
C ASP A 252 -2.06 -11.67 27.02
N ASP A 253 -0.73 -11.74 27.00
CA ASP A 253 0.08 -11.33 25.85
C ASP A 253 -0.31 -12.11 24.57
N TYR A 254 -0.69 -13.38 24.72
CA TYR A 254 -1.04 -14.25 23.59
C TYR A 254 -2.28 -13.72 22.86
N ARG A 255 -3.37 -13.47 23.59
CA ARG A 255 -4.60 -12.91 22.98
C ARG A 255 -4.39 -11.48 22.49
N GLY A 256 -3.55 -10.69 23.15
CA GLY A 256 -3.15 -9.36 22.69
C GLY A 256 -2.44 -9.40 21.33
N ILE A 257 -1.47 -10.30 21.15
CA ILE A 257 -0.76 -10.50 19.88
C ILE A 257 -1.71 -11.07 18.82
N MET A 258 -2.55 -12.04 19.18
CA MET A 258 -3.56 -12.63 18.29
C MET A 258 -4.52 -11.58 17.74
N LEU A 259 -5.07 -10.72 18.61
CA LEU A 259 -6.00 -9.66 18.18
C LEU A 259 -5.33 -8.67 17.23
N LYS A 260 -4.08 -8.27 17.49
CA LYS A 260 -3.31 -7.40 16.58
C LYS A 260 -3.09 -8.06 15.22
N ALA A 261 -2.70 -9.34 15.21
CA ALA A 261 -2.50 -10.10 13.97
C ALA A 261 -3.80 -10.25 13.18
N LEU A 262 -4.93 -10.54 13.84
CA LEU A 262 -6.23 -10.65 13.20
C LEU A 262 -6.74 -9.31 12.67
N ALA A 263 -6.60 -8.23 13.42
CA ALA A 263 -6.98 -6.89 12.96
C ALA A 263 -6.21 -6.49 11.70
N ASP A 264 -4.91 -6.77 11.65
CA ASP A 264 -4.07 -6.55 10.47
C ASP A 264 -4.54 -7.38 9.27
N ARG A 265 -4.86 -8.67 9.47
CA ARG A 265 -5.45 -9.52 8.43
C ARG A 265 -6.81 -9.01 7.95
N LEU A 266 -7.65 -8.52 8.86
CA LEU A 266 -8.95 -7.93 8.53
C LEU A 266 -8.82 -6.62 7.76
N ALA A 267 -7.79 -5.82 8.02
CA ALA A 267 -7.52 -4.59 7.27
C ALA A 267 -7.11 -4.88 5.81
N GLU A 268 -6.26 -5.90 5.60
CA GLU A 268 -5.88 -6.35 4.26
C GLU A 268 -7.08 -7.00 3.52
N ALA A 269 -7.86 -7.82 4.24
CA ALA A 269 -9.09 -8.40 3.71
C ALA A 269 -10.11 -7.32 3.31
N LEU A 270 -10.23 -6.25 4.11
CA LEU A 270 -11.03 -5.08 3.78
C LEU A 270 -10.54 -4.38 2.53
N ALA A 271 -9.22 -4.22 2.35
CA ALA A 271 -8.68 -3.62 1.14
C ALA A 271 -8.98 -4.46 -0.12
N GLU A 272 -8.91 -5.79 -0.03
CA GLU A 272 -9.27 -6.69 -1.15
C GLU A 272 -10.77 -6.64 -1.47
N TRP A 273 -11.62 -6.75 -0.43
CA TRP A 273 -13.08 -6.63 -0.55
C TRP A 273 -13.47 -5.28 -1.17
N LEU A 274 -12.87 -4.19 -0.68
CA LEU A 274 -13.13 -2.84 -1.18
C LEU A 274 -12.70 -2.69 -2.63
N HIS A 275 -11.53 -3.22 -2.99
CA HIS A 275 -11.05 -3.18 -4.37
C HIS A 275 -12.00 -3.95 -5.29
N GLN A 276 -12.48 -5.14 -4.91
CA GLN A 276 -13.47 -5.87 -5.70
C GLN A 276 -14.74 -5.05 -5.93
N ARG A 277 -15.26 -4.38 -4.90
CA ARG A 277 -16.40 -3.45 -5.04
C ARG A 277 -16.11 -2.29 -5.98
N VAL A 278 -14.89 -1.74 -5.96
CA VAL A 278 -14.50 -0.71 -6.93
C VAL A 278 -14.55 -1.26 -8.35
N ARG A 279 -14.02 -2.45 -8.61
CA ARG A 279 -14.01 -3.05 -9.95
C ARG A 279 -15.40 -3.35 -10.47
N GLN A 280 -16.26 -3.93 -9.64
CA GLN A 280 -17.59 -4.41 -10.03
C GLN A 280 -18.67 -3.32 -9.99
N ASP A 281 -18.63 -2.44 -9.00
CA ASP A 281 -19.72 -1.53 -8.67
C ASP A 281 -19.29 -0.07 -8.81
N PHE A 282 -18.37 0.43 -7.97
CA PHE A 282 -18.13 1.88 -7.86
C PHE A 282 -17.48 2.48 -9.12
N TRP A 283 -16.44 1.83 -9.63
CA TRP A 283 -15.86 2.15 -10.93
C TRP A 283 -16.59 1.37 -12.02
N GLY A 284 -16.74 0.06 -11.84
CA GLY A 284 -17.59 -0.77 -12.69
C GLY A 284 -16.98 -1.16 -14.04
N TYR A 285 -15.65 -1.28 -14.12
CA TYR A 285 -14.97 -1.79 -15.31
C TYR A 285 -14.94 -3.33 -15.41
N ALA A 286 -15.36 -4.04 -14.36
CA ALA A 286 -15.49 -5.49 -14.35
C ALA A 286 -16.76 -5.96 -13.62
N PRO A 287 -17.97 -5.58 -14.08
CA PRO A 287 -19.23 -5.84 -13.37
C PRO A 287 -19.59 -7.33 -13.27
N ASP A 288 -19.14 -8.14 -14.24
CA ASP A 288 -19.41 -9.59 -14.31
C ASP A 288 -18.28 -10.43 -13.70
N GLU A 289 -17.33 -9.82 -12.99
CA GLU A 289 -16.22 -10.52 -12.35
C GLU A 289 -16.74 -11.52 -11.29
N SER A 290 -16.30 -12.77 -11.36
CA SER A 290 -16.61 -13.81 -10.38
C SER A 290 -15.36 -14.61 -10.05
N LEU A 291 -14.54 -14.07 -9.16
CA LEU A 291 -13.26 -14.66 -8.73
C LEU A 291 -13.41 -15.32 -7.36
N SER A 292 -12.75 -16.45 -7.18
CA SER A 292 -12.55 -17.04 -5.86
C SER A 292 -11.51 -16.26 -5.04
N ASN A 293 -11.52 -16.40 -3.71
CA ASN A 293 -10.51 -15.73 -2.86
C ASN A 293 -9.06 -16.08 -3.26
N ASN A 294 -8.80 -17.33 -3.69
CA ASN A 294 -7.47 -17.71 -4.19
C ASN A 294 -7.06 -16.94 -5.45
N GLN A 295 -8.02 -16.63 -6.33
CA GLN A 295 -7.78 -15.85 -7.54
C GLN A 295 -7.63 -14.36 -7.23
N LEU A 296 -8.33 -13.85 -6.20
CA LEU A 296 -8.12 -12.50 -5.68
C LEU A 296 -6.70 -12.34 -5.12
N ILE A 297 -6.24 -13.29 -4.28
CA ILE A 297 -4.87 -13.31 -3.73
C ILE A 297 -3.82 -13.43 -4.85
N ALA A 298 -4.14 -14.17 -5.92
CA ALA A 298 -3.28 -14.30 -7.10
C ALA A 298 -3.36 -13.08 -8.06
N GLU A 299 -4.14 -12.06 -7.72
CA GLU A 299 -4.34 -10.84 -8.51
C GLU A 299 -4.86 -11.14 -9.94
N GLU A 300 -5.74 -12.13 -10.10
CA GLU A 300 -6.34 -12.52 -11.40
C GLU A 300 -7.48 -11.59 -11.87
N TYR A 301 -7.38 -10.30 -11.55
CA TYR A 301 -8.30 -9.24 -11.97
C TYR A 301 -7.57 -8.16 -12.76
N ALA A 302 -8.33 -7.36 -13.51
CA ALA A 302 -7.78 -6.16 -14.15
C ALA A 302 -7.60 -5.02 -13.14
N GLY A 303 -6.57 -4.21 -13.35
CA GLY A 303 -6.27 -3.06 -12.49
C GLY A 303 -5.42 -3.41 -11.26
N ILE A 304 -4.89 -2.38 -10.61
CA ILE A 304 -4.05 -2.51 -9.41
C ILE A 304 -4.43 -1.48 -8.35
N ARG A 305 -4.01 -1.75 -7.11
CA ARG A 305 -4.18 -0.85 -5.96
C ARG A 305 -2.86 -0.45 -5.28
N PRO A 306 -2.00 0.37 -5.91
CA PRO A 306 -0.68 0.68 -5.36
C PRO A 306 -0.80 1.54 -4.10
N ALA A 307 -0.10 1.11 -3.05
CA ALA A 307 -0.05 1.80 -1.76
C ALA A 307 1.25 2.61 -1.62
N MET A 308 1.17 3.81 -1.06
CA MET A 308 2.33 4.66 -0.80
C MET A 308 3.24 4.03 0.27
N GLY A 309 4.53 3.93 -0.03
CA GLY A 309 5.54 3.22 0.73
C GLY A 309 5.92 1.84 0.17
N TYR A 310 5.10 1.29 -0.74
CA TYR A 310 5.44 0.05 -1.44
C TYR A 310 6.44 0.30 -2.58
N PRO A 311 7.13 -0.73 -3.09
CA PRO A 311 8.19 -0.56 -4.10
C PRO A 311 7.80 0.20 -5.38
N ALA A 312 6.51 0.19 -5.76
CA ALA A 312 5.99 0.91 -6.92
C ALA A 312 5.78 2.41 -6.66
N SER A 313 5.61 2.80 -5.40
CA SER A 313 5.37 4.18 -4.94
C SER A 313 6.07 4.39 -3.59
N PRO A 314 7.41 4.39 -3.53
CA PRO A 314 8.15 4.28 -2.27
C PRO A 314 8.10 5.54 -1.40
N ASP A 315 7.70 6.70 -1.93
CA ASP A 315 7.54 7.91 -1.13
C ASP A 315 6.32 7.81 -0.22
N HIS A 316 6.57 7.82 1.08
CA HIS A 316 5.51 7.78 2.09
C HIS A 316 4.74 9.11 2.21
N THR A 317 5.34 10.24 1.84
CA THR A 317 4.76 11.58 2.03
C THR A 317 3.61 11.88 1.07
N GLU A 318 3.44 11.10 -0.01
CA GLU A 318 2.25 11.17 -0.86
C GLU A 318 0.95 10.88 -0.08
N LYS A 319 1.04 10.25 1.11
CA LYS A 319 -0.12 10.10 1.99
C LYS A 319 -0.69 11.43 2.46
N ASP A 320 0.10 12.48 2.62
CA ASP A 320 -0.44 13.80 3.01
C ASP A 320 -1.42 14.33 1.96
N LEU A 321 -1.04 14.22 0.68
CA LEU A 321 -1.90 14.60 -0.44
C LEU A 321 -3.14 13.69 -0.52
N LEU A 322 -2.97 12.38 -0.31
CA LEU A 322 -4.07 11.42 -0.25
C LEU A 322 -5.06 11.76 0.88
N TRP A 323 -4.56 12.10 2.07
CA TRP A 323 -5.36 12.47 3.23
C TRP A 323 -6.14 13.76 2.97
N SER A 324 -5.47 14.77 2.40
CA SER A 324 -6.12 16.03 2.04
C SER A 324 -7.15 15.85 0.93
N LEU A 325 -6.89 15.00 -0.05
CA LEU A 325 -7.79 14.74 -1.19
C LEU A 325 -9.09 14.07 -0.73
N LEU A 326 -8.98 13.14 0.22
CA LEU A 326 -10.08 12.33 0.71
C LEU A 326 -10.76 12.89 1.96
N SER A 327 -10.17 13.88 2.63
CA SER A 327 -10.48 14.21 4.03
C SER A 327 -10.50 12.93 4.88
N ALA A 328 -9.47 12.08 4.74
CA ALA A 328 -9.51 10.70 5.21
C ALA A 328 -9.71 10.60 6.73
N GLU A 329 -9.05 11.46 7.52
CA GLU A 329 -9.19 11.49 8.98
C GLU A 329 -10.62 11.84 9.41
N GLU A 330 -11.24 12.86 8.80
CA GLU A 330 -12.62 13.26 9.09
C GLU A 330 -13.61 12.12 8.84
N HIS A 331 -13.43 11.41 7.73
CA HIS A 331 -14.38 10.39 7.28
C HIS A 331 -14.17 9.02 7.92
N THR A 332 -12.93 8.64 8.25
CA THR A 332 -12.59 7.28 8.69
C THR A 332 -12.01 7.23 10.11
N GLY A 333 -11.60 8.37 10.66
CA GLY A 333 -10.85 8.45 11.91
C GLY A 333 -9.39 8.00 11.81
N ILE A 334 -8.92 7.61 10.61
CA ILE A 334 -7.54 7.20 10.40
C ILE A 334 -6.66 8.46 10.30
N TRP A 335 -5.70 8.61 11.21
CA TRP A 335 -4.77 9.74 11.21
C TRP A 335 -3.33 9.29 10.89
N LEU A 336 -2.50 10.24 10.45
CA LEU A 336 -1.09 10.01 10.10
C LEU A 336 -0.16 10.50 11.20
N THR A 337 0.78 9.67 11.59
CA THR A 337 1.94 10.10 12.41
C THR A 337 2.89 10.96 11.60
N GLU A 338 3.84 11.63 12.27
CA GLU A 338 4.93 12.38 11.63
C GLU A 338 5.78 11.53 10.65
N SER A 339 5.76 10.21 10.81
CA SER A 339 6.46 9.25 9.94
C SER A 339 5.58 8.68 8.82
N MET A 340 4.36 9.21 8.62
CA MET A 340 3.36 8.73 7.66
C MET A 340 2.87 7.30 7.91
N ALA A 341 3.03 6.80 9.13
CA ALA A 341 2.35 5.61 9.60
C ALA A 341 0.88 5.94 9.93
N MET A 342 -0.04 5.04 9.59
CA MET A 342 -1.47 5.18 9.83
C MET A 342 -1.86 4.65 11.21
N VAL A 343 -2.81 5.32 11.87
CA VAL A 343 -3.42 4.88 13.12
C VAL A 343 -4.93 4.87 12.97
N PRO A 344 -5.64 3.75 13.27
CA PRO A 344 -5.13 2.47 13.77
C PRO A 344 -4.13 1.79 12.83
N THR A 345 -3.23 0.98 13.37
CA THR A 345 -2.20 0.29 12.55
C THR A 345 -2.79 -0.72 11.58
N ALA A 346 -3.94 -1.31 11.93
CA ALA A 346 -4.77 -2.13 11.05
C ALA A 346 -5.53 -1.26 10.04
N SER A 347 -4.79 -0.58 9.17
CA SER A 347 -5.30 0.30 8.12
C SER A 347 -4.51 0.15 6.84
N VAL A 348 -5.19 0.34 5.70
CA VAL A 348 -4.60 0.29 4.37
C VAL A 348 -5.06 1.53 3.60
N SER A 349 -4.16 2.13 2.82
CA SER A 349 -4.48 3.23 1.93
C SER A 349 -3.67 3.13 0.64
N GLY A 350 -4.20 3.70 -0.44
CA GLY A 350 -3.54 3.65 -1.73
C GLY A 350 -4.38 4.26 -2.84
N LEU A 351 -3.97 3.98 -4.07
CA LEU A 351 -4.65 4.37 -5.29
C LEU A 351 -5.39 3.18 -5.91
N TYR A 352 -6.22 3.46 -6.91
CA TYR A 352 -6.73 2.48 -7.86
C TYR A 352 -6.39 2.94 -9.27
N ILE A 353 -5.83 2.04 -10.07
CA ILE A 353 -5.57 2.24 -11.50
C ILE A 353 -6.31 1.14 -12.25
N GLY A 354 -7.30 1.51 -13.06
CA GLY A 354 -8.19 0.56 -13.74
C GLY A 354 -7.64 -0.04 -15.04
N HIS A 355 -6.53 0.48 -15.57
CA HIS A 355 -6.01 0.00 -16.85
C HIS A 355 -5.58 -1.48 -16.76
N PRO A 356 -6.00 -2.36 -17.70
CA PRO A 356 -5.77 -3.81 -17.58
C PRO A 356 -4.31 -4.25 -17.70
N GLN A 357 -3.44 -3.41 -18.26
CA GLN A 357 -1.99 -3.66 -18.32
C GLN A 357 -1.20 -3.12 -17.12
N SER A 358 -1.88 -2.43 -16.19
CA SER A 358 -1.26 -1.96 -14.96
C SER A 358 -0.78 -3.14 -14.12
N ARG A 359 0.35 -2.96 -13.44
CA ARG A 359 1.03 -4.03 -12.71
C ARG A 359 1.96 -3.44 -11.66
N TYR A 360 2.20 -4.19 -10.60
CA TYR A 360 3.21 -3.83 -9.62
C TYR A 360 4.62 -3.98 -10.18
N PHE A 361 5.48 -3.00 -9.87
CA PHE A 361 6.90 -3.02 -10.19
C PHE A 361 7.67 -2.37 -9.03
N ALA A 362 8.98 -2.57 -8.99
CA ALA A 362 9.85 -1.81 -8.10
C ALA A 362 10.48 -0.65 -8.87
N VAL A 363 10.29 0.58 -8.41
CA VAL A 363 10.97 1.78 -8.93
C VAL A 363 12.48 1.59 -8.86
N GLY A 364 12.96 0.99 -7.78
CA GLY A 364 14.37 0.67 -7.57
C GLY A 364 15.19 1.90 -7.20
N LYS A 365 16.43 1.94 -7.69
CA LYS A 365 17.41 2.97 -7.36
C LYS A 365 17.27 4.21 -8.27
N LEU A 366 17.48 5.38 -7.68
CA LEU A 366 17.26 6.71 -8.26
C LEU A 366 18.56 7.50 -8.35
N ASN A 367 18.80 8.12 -9.49
CA ASN A 367 19.83 9.14 -9.67
C ASN A 367 19.35 10.48 -9.11
N ARG A 368 20.32 11.35 -8.78
CA ARG A 368 20.09 12.68 -8.24
C ARG A 368 19.19 13.56 -9.11
N ASP A 369 19.30 13.44 -10.44
CA ASP A 369 18.49 14.20 -11.39
C ASP A 369 16.98 13.98 -11.21
N GLN A 370 16.56 12.74 -10.91
CA GLN A 370 15.15 12.45 -10.61
C GLN A 370 14.73 12.92 -9.23
N VAL A 371 15.59 12.83 -8.22
CA VAL A 371 15.26 13.32 -6.88
C VAL A 371 15.11 14.85 -6.88
N GLU A 372 15.96 15.56 -7.62
CA GLU A 372 15.85 17.01 -7.84
C GLU A 372 14.56 17.39 -8.58
N ASP A 373 14.24 16.69 -9.67
CA ASP A 373 12.98 16.89 -10.42
C ASP A 373 11.75 16.60 -9.56
N TYR A 374 11.79 15.53 -8.76
CA TYR A 374 10.69 15.13 -7.86
C TYR A 374 10.50 16.13 -6.72
N ALA A 375 11.58 16.58 -6.08
CA ALA A 375 11.53 17.63 -5.05
C ALA A 375 10.95 18.94 -5.59
N ALA A 376 11.35 19.33 -6.82
CA ALA A 376 10.80 20.50 -7.49
C ALA A 376 9.29 20.37 -7.78
N ARG A 377 8.84 19.22 -8.28
CA ARG A 377 7.40 18.93 -8.50
C ARG A 377 6.59 19.01 -7.21
N LYS A 378 7.13 18.45 -6.12
CA LYS A 378 6.53 18.47 -4.78
C LYS A 378 6.68 19.80 -4.04
N LYS A 379 7.49 20.73 -4.57
CA LYS A 379 7.79 22.04 -3.97
C LYS A 379 8.40 21.94 -2.57
N VAL A 380 9.27 20.95 -2.39
CA VAL A 380 10.00 20.70 -1.14
C VAL A 380 11.52 20.79 -1.37
N PRO A 381 12.31 21.05 -0.33
CA PRO A 381 13.77 21.00 -0.42
C PRO A 381 14.28 19.61 -0.86
N LEU A 382 15.42 19.59 -1.57
CA LEU A 382 16.04 18.35 -2.06
C LEU A 382 16.44 17.42 -0.91
N ASP A 383 17.03 17.96 0.15
CA ASP A 383 17.48 17.23 1.34
C ASP A 383 16.32 16.54 2.05
N GLU A 384 15.13 17.14 2.03
CA GLU A 384 13.92 16.51 2.54
C GLU A 384 13.55 15.26 1.72
N MET A 385 13.56 15.34 0.39
CA MET A 385 13.29 14.17 -0.46
C MET A 385 14.40 13.13 -0.39
N GLU A 386 15.66 13.53 -0.25
CA GLU A 386 16.77 12.60 -0.01
C GLU A 386 16.60 11.81 1.28
N ARG A 387 16.03 12.43 2.33
CA ARG A 387 15.69 11.75 3.59
C ARG A 387 14.58 10.72 3.39
N TRP A 388 13.47 11.11 2.76
CA TRP A 388 12.32 10.22 2.56
C TRP A 388 12.59 9.09 1.57
N LEU A 389 13.38 9.36 0.52
CA LEU A 389 13.77 8.39 -0.49
C LEU A 389 15.13 7.74 -0.21
N ALA A 390 15.67 7.86 1.00
CA ALA A 390 16.98 7.29 1.36
C ALA A 390 17.18 5.82 0.95
N PRO A 391 16.18 4.91 1.09
CA PRO A 391 16.32 3.53 0.62
C PRO A 391 16.53 3.40 -0.90
N ASN A 392 16.03 4.37 -1.66
CA ASN A 392 16.01 4.39 -3.12
C ASN A 392 17.16 5.19 -3.74
N LEU A 393 17.95 5.95 -2.98
CA LEU A 393 19.07 6.71 -3.56
C LEU A 393 20.17 5.78 -4.09
N ALA A 394 20.68 6.11 -5.27
CA ALA A 394 21.85 5.48 -5.90
C ALA A 394 23.16 6.27 -5.68
N TYR A 395 23.09 7.31 -4.84
CA TYR A 395 24.17 8.22 -4.53
C TYR A 395 24.11 8.58 -3.06
N THR A 396 25.21 9.13 -2.53
CA THR A 396 25.25 9.64 -1.16
C THR A 396 24.89 11.13 -1.19
N PRO A 397 23.82 11.56 -0.47
CA PRO A 397 23.55 12.97 -0.23
C PRO A 397 24.78 13.72 0.27
N ALA A 398 24.89 15.01 -0.05
CA ALA A 398 25.91 15.83 0.58
C ALA A 398 25.60 15.97 2.07
N GLU A 399 26.61 15.95 2.93
CA GLU A 399 26.41 16.23 4.36
C GLU A 399 25.84 17.65 4.49
N SER A 400 24.65 17.76 5.08
CA SER A 400 23.97 19.02 5.39
C SER A 400 24.58 19.74 6.59
#